data_AF-A0A7Y9NIX7-F1
#
_entry.id   AF-A0A7Y9NIX7-F1
#
_cell.length_a   1.000
_cell.length_b   1.000
_cell.length_c   1.000
_cell.angle_alpha   90.00
_cell.angle_beta   90.00
_cell.angle_gamma   90.00
#
_symmetry.space_group_name_H-M   'P 1'
#
loop_
_entity.id
_entity.type
_entity.pdbx_description
1 polymer ?
#
loop_
_entity_poly.entity_id
_entity_poly.type
_entity_poly.pdbx_seq_one_letter_code
_entity_poly.pdbx_strand_id
1 'polypeptide(L)'
;MAFTSSGLPNNGKTAHYQISYDTTLSPVDGVARALDLFNICEADFALMSGWFAGVNLIFNFPLPVQIVNAFGGASWSNPSGFQLIFGSSPTITIKPASGTSVNVIRYLLVSEVTEMFMVSKNNQWAEPTSLFQGGDEGSMGEGLSRFLGVQFQLANGIGGVPPPGAGVVPVWLNGARPDFVNNDPDDNRPDIVTGCTTLFIYYLFNQLNFSIQQIINAGASNLAGVYQNLTGQPAGWASFIDLVNRYYPPAFSPYTPKGDNIFPVSDLNAFFPPNPITCGYGQTTLISIDRPAMAQVNVVLTSDNPGLVQVPGTVTIPVGGTSAPVTISTTAIPIPFAPQIVNLHASYAGKTITVACEVVPPYLTGLTIAPAKVTCGDNATGTITLSQPSLSGPVVVTMLNGSTFANVPATVTIPPGVASQSFVITTPNIPIPFKTAICSIYATYGSSSASAVLLVASRVIAPIMSSLTVFPTTVTIGEISRGTVTLVEAVPMPAVIALEAMDPTVGPGGPLPLPGSASSIASVPASITIPPGQTVGIFNITTHGIVSPGTHHFVRIVAGGIPLMYAALTVNA
;
A
#
# COMPACT_ATOMS: atom_id res chain seq x y z
N MET A 1 -30.60 42.59 -39.12
CA MET A 1 -29.38 41.91 -39.57
C MET A 1 -29.66 41.33 -40.94
N ALA A 2 -28.70 41.36 -41.86
CA ALA A 2 -28.85 40.74 -43.19
C ALA A 2 -28.17 39.36 -43.17
N PHE A 3 -28.89 38.33 -43.61
CA PHE A 3 -28.39 36.97 -43.69
C PHE A 3 -28.01 36.62 -45.14
N THR A 4 -26.95 35.83 -45.29
CA THR A 4 -26.51 35.36 -46.60
C THR A 4 -26.11 33.89 -46.53
N SER A 5 -26.24 33.19 -47.66
CA SER A 5 -25.68 31.85 -47.88
C SER A 5 -24.57 31.87 -48.93
N SER A 6 -24.03 33.06 -49.23
CA SER A 6 -22.91 33.23 -50.15
C SER A 6 -21.72 32.38 -49.73
N GLY A 7 -21.08 31.70 -50.68
CA GLY A 7 -19.94 30.81 -50.41
C GLY A 7 -20.32 29.40 -49.90
N LEU A 8 -21.61 29.11 -49.67
CA LEU A 8 -22.08 27.76 -49.36
C LEU A 8 -22.52 27.00 -50.62
N PRO A 9 -22.29 25.68 -50.71
CA PRO A 9 -22.83 24.86 -51.80
C PRO A 9 -24.35 24.94 -51.86
N ASN A 10 -24.92 24.87 -53.06
CA ASN A 10 -26.38 24.88 -53.28
C ASN A 10 -27.11 26.03 -52.55
N ASN A 11 -26.48 27.20 -52.45
CA ASN A 11 -26.96 28.35 -51.69
C ASN A 11 -27.31 28.00 -50.23
N GLY A 12 -26.57 27.09 -49.60
CA GLY A 12 -26.76 26.67 -48.20
C GLY A 12 -27.84 25.61 -48.00
N LYS A 13 -28.42 25.05 -49.07
CA LYS A 13 -29.52 24.08 -48.99
C LYS A 13 -29.03 22.63 -48.98
N THR A 14 -29.38 21.90 -47.93
CA THR A 14 -29.26 20.44 -47.80
C THR A 14 -30.64 19.78 -47.93
N ALA A 15 -30.77 18.50 -47.57
CA ALA A 15 -32.07 17.82 -47.57
C ALA A 15 -32.98 18.38 -46.48
N HIS A 16 -32.43 18.61 -45.28
CA HIS A 16 -33.20 19.03 -44.11
C HIS A 16 -32.97 20.49 -43.69
N TYR A 17 -31.93 21.18 -44.17
CA TYR A 17 -31.60 22.53 -43.68
C TYR A 17 -31.34 23.54 -44.80
N GLN A 18 -31.66 24.80 -44.51
CA GLN A 18 -31.34 25.97 -45.30
C GLN A 18 -30.47 26.88 -44.44
N ILE A 19 -29.15 26.71 -44.56
CA ILE A 19 -28.16 27.38 -43.71
C ILE A 19 -27.85 28.76 -44.29
N SER A 20 -27.86 29.75 -43.40
CA SER A 20 -27.43 31.12 -43.67
C SER A 20 -26.71 31.69 -42.44
N TYR A 21 -25.87 32.70 -42.66
CA TYR A 21 -25.11 33.35 -41.59
C TYR A 21 -25.22 34.87 -41.69
N ASP A 22 -25.07 35.55 -40.56
CA ASP A 22 -25.11 37.00 -40.48
C ASP A 22 -23.92 37.62 -41.25
N THR A 23 -24.22 38.56 -42.14
CA THR A 23 -23.24 39.31 -42.93
C THR A 23 -22.27 40.14 -42.09
N THR A 24 -22.55 40.36 -40.80
CA THR A 24 -21.61 41.03 -39.88
C THR A 24 -20.50 40.11 -39.36
N LEU A 25 -20.60 38.80 -39.54
CA LEU A 25 -19.55 37.84 -39.19
C LEU A 25 -18.36 37.96 -40.16
N SER A 26 -17.14 37.81 -39.65
CA SER A 26 -15.95 37.72 -40.53
C SER A 26 -16.07 36.50 -41.46
N PRO A 27 -15.39 36.45 -42.63
CA PRO A 27 -15.42 35.28 -43.50
C PRO A 27 -15.03 33.97 -42.80
N VAL A 28 -14.07 34.03 -41.86
CA VAL A 28 -13.64 32.88 -41.04
C VAL A 28 -14.75 32.45 -40.06
N ASP A 29 -15.54 33.38 -39.56
CA ASP A 29 -16.55 33.11 -38.53
C ASP A 29 -17.94 32.80 -39.14
N GLY A 30 -18.27 33.39 -40.28
CA GLY A 30 -19.54 33.17 -40.99
C GLY A 30 -19.47 31.99 -41.94
N VAL A 31 -18.72 32.13 -43.05
CA VAL A 31 -18.69 31.15 -44.14
C VAL A 31 -18.12 29.82 -43.66
N ALA A 32 -16.97 29.81 -42.98
CA ALA A 32 -16.30 28.56 -42.64
C ALA A 32 -17.13 27.69 -41.67
N ARG A 33 -17.66 28.28 -40.59
CA ARG A 33 -18.51 27.53 -39.64
C ARG A 33 -19.83 27.08 -40.27
N ALA A 34 -20.42 27.89 -41.14
CA ALA A 34 -21.62 27.51 -41.89
C ALA A 34 -21.32 26.36 -42.88
N LEU A 35 -20.15 26.36 -43.52
CA LEU A 35 -19.70 25.28 -44.40
C LEU A 35 -19.40 23.99 -43.63
N ASP A 36 -18.74 24.10 -42.47
CA ASP A 36 -18.47 22.95 -41.60
C ASP A 36 -19.78 22.31 -41.11
N LEU A 37 -20.76 23.13 -40.72
CA LEU A 37 -22.10 22.66 -40.37
C LEU A 37 -22.79 22.00 -41.57
N PHE A 38 -22.76 22.64 -42.74
CA PHE A 38 -23.36 22.13 -43.97
C PHE A 38 -22.88 20.71 -44.30
N ASN A 39 -21.58 20.45 -44.12
CA ASN A 39 -20.98 19.16 -44.45
C ASN A 39 -21.38 18.01 -43.51
N ILE A 40 -21.91 18.30 -42.32
CA ILE A 40 -22.17 17.28 -41.27
C ILE A 40 -23.62 17.26 -40.77
N CYS A 41 -24.39 18.33 -40.95
CA CYS A 41 -25.73 18.49 -40.37
C CYS A 41 -26.72 17.38 -40.73
N GLU A 42 -26.58 16.75 -41.90
CA GLU A 42 -27.42 15.62 -42.33
C GLU A 42 -27.15 14.35 -41.52
N ALA A 43 -25.90 14.11 -41.12
CA ALA A 43 -25.56 13.00 -40.22
C ALA A 43 -26.11 13.27 -38.81
N ASP A 44 -26.05 14.53 -38.36
CA ASP A 44 -26.61 14.94 -37.06
C ASP A 44 -28.14 14.78 -37.05
N PHE A 45 -28.81 15.15 -38.15
CA PHE A 45 -30.24 14.92 -38.32
C PHE A 45 -30.60 13.44 -38.31
N ALA A 46 -29.83 12.58 -39.01
CA ALA A 46 -30.04 11.14 -39.00
C ALA A 46 -29.91 10.54 -37.59
N LEU A 47 -28.97 11.03 -36.77
CA LEU A 47 -28.85 10.62 -35.37
C LEU A 47 -30.09 10.98 -34.55
N MET A 48 -30.54 12.24 -34.64
CA MET A 48 -31.76 12.70 -33.95
C MET A 48 -33.00 11.92 -34.39
N SER A 49 -33.17 11.71 -35.69
CA SER A 49 -34.24 10.89 -36.24
C SER A 49 -34.21 9.44 -35.72
N GLY A 50 -33.01 8.89 -35.49
CA GLY A 50 -32.82 7.59 -34.86
C GLY A 50 -33.31 7.54 -33.40
N TRP A 51 -33.11 8.61 -32.61
CA TRP A 51 -33.65 8.70 -31.26
C TRP A 51 -35.17 8.84 -31.24
N PHE A 52 -35.74 9.55 -32.21
CA PHE A 52 -37.18 9.73 -32.40
C PHE A 52 -37.75 8.80 -33.49
N ALA A 53 -37.33 7.53 -33.49
CA ALA A 53 -37.71 6.57 -34.51
C ALA A 53 -39.22 6.51 -34.74
N GLY A 54 -39.66 6.67 -36.00
CA GLY A 54 -41.07 6.69 -36.38
C GLY A 54 -41.77 8.05 -36.26
N VAL A 55 -41.05 9.11 -35.88
CA VAL A 55 -41.56 10.48 -35.85
C VAL A 55 -41.12 11.24 -37.10
N ASN A 56 -42.08 11.78 -37.84
CA ASN A 56 -41.82 12.74 -38.90
C ASN A 56 -42.02 14.16 -38.36
N LEU A 57 -41.13 15.08 -38.69
CA LEU A 57 -41.33 16.49 -38.36
C LEU A 57 -42.58 17.02 -39.09
N ILE A 58 -43.40 17.78 -38.38
CA ILE A 58 -44.61 18.44 -38.93
C ILE A 58 -44.29 19.72 -39.73
N PHE A 59 -43.00 20.01 -39.94
CA PHE A 59 -42.49 21.22 -40.57
C PHE A 59 -41.99 20.94 -41.99
N ASN A 60 -42.03 21.94 -42.87
CA ASN A 60 -41.54 21.78 -44.23
C ASN A 60 -40.00 21.87 -44.30
N PHE A 61 -39.39 20.94 -45.02
CA PHE A 61 -37.98 21.00 -45.34
C PHE A 61 -37.70 21.84 -46.61
N PRO A 62 -36.53 22.50 -46.69
CA PRO A 62 -35.50 22.59 -45.67
C PRO A 62 -35.86 23.57 -44.53
N LEU A 63 -35.46 23.25 -43.29
CA LEU A 63 -35.61 24.13 -42.13
C LEU A 63 -34.62 25.31 -42.21
N PRO A 64 -35.09 26.57 -42.12
CA PRO A 64 -34.20 27.72 -42.07
C PRO A 64 -33.32 27.71 -40.82
N VAL A 65 -32.00 27.81 -41.00
CA VAL A 65 -31.01 27.94 -39.91
C VAL A 65 -30.22 29.24 -40.11
N GLN A 66 -30.18 30.06 -39.07
CA GLN A 66 -29.51 31.36 -39.05
C GLN A 66 -28.42 31.39 -37.98
N ILE A 67 -27.16 31.43 -38.40
CA ILE A 67 -26.01 31.64 -37.51
C ILE A 67 -25.79 33.14 -37.32
N VAL A 68 -26.06 33.66 -36.12
CA VAL A 68 -25.97 35.10 -35.84
C VAL A 68 -24.69 35.48 -35.09
N ASN A 69 -24.27 36.74 -35.24
CA ASN A 69 -23.17 37.32 -34.48
C ASN A 69 -23.63 37.75 -33.07
N ALA A 70 -24.05 36.78 -32.26
CA ALA A 70 -24.51 37.00 -30.90
C ALA A 70 -24.12 35.82 -29.99
N PHE A 71 -24.20 36.05 -28.68
CA PHE A 71 -24.09 35.01 -27.65
C PHE A 71 -25.45 34.82 -26.99
N GLY A 72 -25.86 33.56 -26.77
CA GLY A 72 -27.07 33.28 -25.99
C GLY A 72 -27.80 32.00 -26.34
N GLY A 73 -27.09 30.94 -26.75
CA GLY A 73 -27.69 29.64 -27.04
C GLY A 73 -28.30 29.56 -28.43
N ALA A 74 -29.41 28.85 -28.57
CA ALA A 74 -30.24 28.86 -29.77
C ALA A 74 -31.70 29.09 -29.38
N SER A 75 -32.54 29.30 -30.39
CA SER A 75 -33.97 29.51 -30.20
C SER A 75 -34.70 29.26 -31.51
N TRP A 76 -35.89 28.69 -31.44
CA TRP A 76 -36.89 28.69 -32.50
C TRP A 76 -38.24 29.16 -31.95
N SER A 77 -39.29 29.17 -32.78
CA SER A 77 -40.64 29.48 -32.29
C SER A 77 -41.63 28.56 -32.98
N ASN A 78 -42.42 27.85 -32.18
CA ASN A 78 -43.41 26.91 -32.68
C ASN A 78 -44.53 27.67 -33.43
N PRO A 79 -44.73 27.44 -34.74
CA PRO A 79 -45.82 28.06 -35.48
C PRO A 79 -47.18 27.54 -34.97
N SER A 80 -48.21 28.39 -35.02
CA SER A 80 -49.57 27.91 -34.77
C SER A 80 -50.02 26.91 -35.85
N GLY A 81 -50.99 26.07 -35.52
CA GLY A 81 -51.58 25.12 -36.47
C GLY A 81 -52.07 25.80 -37.74
N PHE A 82 -52.60 27.03 -37.64
CA PHE A 82 -52.97 27.84 -38.80
C PHE A 82 -51.78 28.14 -39.71
N GLN A 83 -50.62 28.52 -39.14
CA GLN A 83 -49.41 28.77 -39.92
C GLN A 83 -48.87 27.49 -40.58
N LEU A 84 -48.98 26.34 -39.91
CA LEU A 84 -48.59 25.04 -40.45
C LEU A 84 -49.46 24.62 -41.65
N ILE A 85 -50.76 24.96 -41.68
CA ILE A 85 -51.65 24.71 -42.84
C ILE A 85 -51.12 25.38 -44.11
N PHE A 86 -50.49 26.55 -43.99
CA PHE A 86 -49.88 27.26 -45.12
C PHE A 86 -48.41 26.89 -45.36
N GLY A 87 -47.94 25.82 -44.73
CA GLY A 87 -46.60 25.27 -44.94
C GLY A 87 -45.48 26.13 -44.35
N SER A 88 -45.76 26.87 -43.27
CA SER A 88 -44.73 27.67 -42.60
C SER A 88 -43.70 26.78 -41.89
N SER A 89 -42.41 27.07 -42.06
CA SER A 89 -41.32 26.43 -41.31
C SER A 89 -40.72 27.41 -40.31
N PRO A 90 -40.51 27.00 -39.04
CA PRO A 90 -39.87 27.86 -38.07
C PRO A 90 -38.40 28.09 -38.44
N THR A 91 -37.87 29.26 -38.11
CA THR A 91 -36.45 29.57 -38.27
C THR A 91 -35.71 29.26 -36.99
N ILE A 92 -34.66 28.45 -37.07
CA ILE A 92 -33.76 28.15 -35.96
C ILE A 92 -32.66 29.20 -35.96
N THR A 93 -32.54 29.94 -34.86
CA THR A 93 -31.53 30.99 -34.69
C THR A 93 -30.45 30.51 -33.72
N ILE A 94 -29.21 30.38 -34.19
CA ILE A 94 -28.07 29.94 -33.38
C ILE A 94 -27.21 31.16 -33.02
N LYS A 95 -26.98 31.38 -31.73
CA LYS A 95 -26.20 32.50 -31.14
C LYS A 95 -24.93 31.96 -30.46
N PRO A 96 -23.94 31.47 -31.24
CA PRO A 96 -22.86 30.67 -30.70
C PRO A 96 -21.71 31.48 -30.08
N ALA A 97 -21.76 32.82 -30.05
CA ALA A 97 -20.61 33.73 -29.91
C ALA A 97 -19.57 33.63 -31.05
N SER A 98 -18.80 34.70 -31.22
CA SER A 98 -17.73 34.73 -32.22
C SER A 98 -16.59 33.78 -31.85
N GLY A 99 -16.06 33.05 -32.84
CA GLY A 99 -14.90 32.16 -32.67
C GLY A 99 -15.16 30.83 -31.98
N THR A 100 -16.41 30.49 -31.65
CA THR A 100 -16.75 29.16 -31.12
C THR A 100 -16.69 28.08 -32.20
N SER A 101 -16.40 26.85 -31.76
CA SER A 101 -16.25 25.71 -32.67
C SER A 101 -17.58 25.30 -33.31
N VAL A 102 -17.51 24.68 -34.48
CA VAL A 102 -18.69 24.09 -35.13
C VAL A 102 -19.38 23.07 -34.22
N ASN A 103 -18.67 22.42 -33.31
CA ASN A 103 -19.26 21.48 -32.36
C ASN A 103 -20.26 22.14 -31.39
N VAL A 104 -20.03 23.41 -31.00
CA VAL A 104 -21.01 24.17 -30.20
C VAL A 104 -22.24 24.51 -31.05
N ILE A 105 -22.04 24.88 -32.31
CA ILE A 105 -23.14 25.15 -33.26
C ILE A 105 -23.98 23.90 -33.48
N ARG A 106 -23.34 22.74 -33.67
CA ARG A 106 -24.01 21.44 -33.81
C ARG A 106 -24.77 21.06 -32.55
N TYR A 107 -24.16 21.22 -31.37
CA TYR A 107 -24.83 20.98 -30.08
C TYR A 107 -26.12 21.81 -29.98
N LEU A 108 -26.03 23.11 -30.27
CA LEU A 108 -27.17 24.02 -30.22
C LEU A 108 -28.24 23.61 -31.24
N LEU A 109 -27.87 23.38 -32.50
CA LEU A 109 -28.82 22.93 -33.52
C LEU A 109 -29.53 21.63 -33.12
N VAL A 110 -28.79 20.69 -32.54
CA VAL A 110 -29.34 19.41 -32.07
C VAL A 110 -30.35 19.64 -30.95
N SER A 111 -30.04 20.48 -29.95
CA SER A 111 -30.99 20.79 -28.87
C SER A 111 -32.31 21.31 -29.44
N GLU A 112 -32.29 22.33 -30.30
CA GLU A 112 -33.52 22.91 -30.87
C GLU A 112 -34.30 21.91 -31.76
N VAL A 113 -33.59 21.15 -32.60
CA VAL A 113 -34.26 20.20 -33.51
C VAL A 113 -34.86 19.03 -32.73
N THR A 114 -34.28 18.64 -31.59
CA THR A 114 -34.90 17.64 -30.72
C THR A 114 -36.20 18.14 -30.09
N GLU A 115 -36.33 19.43 -29.75
CA GLU A 115 -37.61 20.01 -29.29
C GLU A 115 -38.65 20.01 -30.41
N MET A 116 -38.23 20.32 -31.66
CA MET A 116 -39.09 20.19 -32.83
C MET A 116 -39.61 18.75 -33.02
N PHE A 117 -38.77 17.75 -32.74
CA PHE A 117 -39.19 16.34 -32.69
C PHE A 117 -40.15 16.05 -31.53
N MET A 118 -39.95 16.64 -30.35
CA MET A 118 -40.87 16.50 -29.20
C MET A 118 -42.27 17.03 -29.54
N VAL A 119 -42.35 18.21 -30.15
CA VAL A 119 -43.61 18.79 -30.66
C VAL A 119 -44.26 17.85 -31.69
N SER A 120 -43.48 17.31 -32.63
CA SER A 120 -43.99 16.41 -33.67
C SER A 120 -44.41 15.03 -33.14
N LYS A 121 -43.76 14.54 -32.07
CA LYS A 121 -44.11 13.29 -31.38
C LYS A 121 -45.46 13.40 -30.67
N ASN A 122 -45.80 14.61 -30.19
CA ASN A 122 -47.06 14.95 -29.53
C ASN A 122 -47.46 13.96 -28.42
N ASN A 123 -46.53 13.69 -27.51
CA ASN A 123 -46.73 12.83 -26.35
C ASN A 123 -46.35 13.52 -25.03
N GLN A 124 -46.60 14.83 -24.94
CA GLN A 124 -46.42 15.66 -23.74
C GLN A 124 -44.97 16.01 -23.35
N TRP A 125 -43.99 15.76 -24.21
CA TRP A 125 -42.66 16.39 -24.07
C TRP A 125 -42.64 17.87 -24.46
N ALA A 126 -43.71 18.33 -25.10
CA ALA A 126 -43.97 19.73 -25.39
C ALA A 126 -45.49 19.94 -25.37
N GLU A 127 -45.91 21.17 -25.09
CA GLU A 127 -47.31 21.57 -25.16
C GLU A 127 -47.85 21.37 -26.59
N PRO A 128 -49.11 20.93 -26.74
CA PRO A 128 -49.68 20.70 -28.07
C PRO A 128 -49.78 21.99 -28.89
N THR A 129 -49.36 21.93 -30.15
CA THR A 129 -49.63 23.03 -31.10
C THR A 129 -51.14 23.14 -31.34
N SER A 130 -51.73 24.26 -30.90
CA SER A 130 -53.14 24.57 -31.16
C SER A 130 -53.33 25.26 -32.50
N LEU A 131 -54.58 25.41 -32.96
CA LEU A 131 -54.87 26.09 -34.21
C LEU A 131 -54.36 27.54 -34.25
N PHE A 132 -54.34 28.25 -33.11
CA PHE A 132 -54.04 29.68 -33.06
C PHE A 132 -52.77 30.04 -32.26
N GLN A 133 -52.17 29.08 -31.56
CA GLN A 133 -50.98 29.28 -30.74
C GLN A 133 -50.06 28.06 -30.84
N GLY A 134 -48.75 28.29 -31.01
CA GLY A 134 -47.73 27.25 -30.89
C GLY A 134 -47.58 26.78 -29.44
N GLY A 135 -47.09 25.56 -29.26
CA GLY A 135 -46.69 25.03 -27.95
C GLY A 135 -45.27 25.46 -27.56
N ASP A 136 -44.94 25.19 -26.30
CA ASP A 136 -43.64 25.39 -25.65
C ASP A 136 -43.22 24.04 -25.04
N GLU A 137 -41.93 23.75 -24.99
CA GLU A 137 -41.38 22.48 -24.50
C GLU A 137 -41.33 22.37 -22.97
N GLY A 138 -41.51 23.47 -22.25
CA GLY A 138 -41.44 23.51 -20.79
C GLY A 138 -40.07 23.09 -20.24
N SER A 139 -39.94 23.12 -18.91
CA SER A 139 -38.68 22.76 -18.25
C SER A 139 -38.24 21.31 -18.48
N MET A 140 -39.18 20.38 -18.69
CA MET A 140 -38.86 18.98 -18.96
C MET A 140 -38.36 18.74 -20.38
N GLY A 141 -38.93 19.44 -21.38
CA GLY A 141 -38.48 19.38 -22.76
C GLY A 141 -37.11 20.03 -22.93
N GLU A 142 -36.88 21.18 -22.29
CA GLU A 142 -35.56 21.82 -22.16
C GLU A 142 -34.54 20.88 -21.50
N GLY A 143 -34.92 20.20 -20.41
CA GLY A 143 -34.06 19.20 -19.79
C GLY A 143 -33.67 18.06 -20.76
N LEU A 144 -34.62 17.62 -21.59
CA LEU A 144 -34.39 16.55 -22.57
C LEU A 144 -33.52 17.01 -23.74
N SER A 145 -33.72 18.22 -24.25
CA SER A 145 -32.95 18.76 -25.38
C SER A 145 -31.49 19.01 -25.00
N ARG A 146 -31.24 19.44 -23.75
CA ARG A 146 -29.90 19.56 -23.16
C ARG A 146 -29.22 18.21 -22.99
N PHE A 147 -29.94 17.23 -22.44
CA PHE A 147 -29.45 15.86 -22.31
C PHE A 147 -29.06 15.27 -23.67
N LEU A 148 -29.95 15.38 -24.67
CA LEU A 148 -29.72 14.87 -26.02
C LEU A 148 -28.58 15.60 -26.74
N GLY A 149 -28.40 16.91 -26.51
CA GLY A 149 -27.23 17.64 -26.97
C GLY A 149 -25.92 17.05 -26.46
N VAL A 150 -25.86 16.63 -25.19
CA VAL A 150 -24.66 15.94 -24.64
C VAL A 150 -24.53 14.51 -25.20
N GLN A 151 -25.63 13.78 -25.36
CA GLN A 151 -25.60 12.45 -25.99
C GLN A 151 -25.11 12.52 -27.44
N PHE A 152 -25.44 13.59 -28.16
CA PHE A 152 -24.93 13.86 -29.51
C PHE A 152 -23.42 14.03 -29.50
N GLN A 153 -22.88 14.81 -28.55
CA GLN A 153 -21.45 15.00 -28.42
C GLN A 153 -20.73 13.67 -28.14
N LEU A 154 -21.30 12.82 -27.28
CA LEU A 154 -20.76 11.49 -26.98
C LEU A 154 -20.78 10.58 -28.21
N ALA A 155 -21.90 10.52 -28.94
CA ALA A 155 -22.06 9.71 -30.14
C ALA A 155 -21.09 10.11 -31.27
N ASN A 156 -20.63 11.36 -31.27
CA ASN A 156 -19.70 11.91 -32.26
C ASN A 156 -18.26 12.03 -31.76
N GLY A 157 -17.93 11.55 -30.55
CA GLY A 157 -16.58 11.63 -29.98
C GLY A 157 -16.09 13.06 -29.69
N ILE A 158 -17.02 14.02 -29.55
CA ILE A 158 -16.74 15.45 -29.29
C ILE A 158 -16.42 15.68 -27.80
N GLY A 159 -17.14 14.99 -26.92
CA GLY A 159 -17.05 15.17 -25.48
C GLY A 159 -18.31 14.70 -24.75
N GLY A 160 -18.27 14.66 -23.42
CA GLY A 160 -19.38 14.21 -22.58
C GLY A 160 -19.91 15.27 -21.62
N VAL A 161 -19.68 16.56 -21.92
CA VAL A 161 -20.09 17.68 -21.08
C VAL A 161 -20.75 18.76 -21.94
N PRO A 162 -21.69 19.55 -21.38
CA PRO A 162 -22.24 20.71 -22.06
C PRO A 162 -21.13 21.71 -22.46
N PRO A 163 -21.35 22.53 -23.50
CA PRO A 163 -20.45 23.64 -23.83
C PRO A 163 -20.17 24.54 -22.61
N PRO A 164 -19.01 25.22 -22.56
CA PRO A 164 -18.69 26.13 -21.46
C PRO A 164 -19.82 27.15 -21.19
N GLY A 165 -20.27 27.24 -19.94
CA GLY A 165 -21.37 28.12 -19.54
C GLY A 165 -22.78 27.53 -19.70
N ALA A 166 -22.92 26.33 -20.28
CA ALA A 166 -24.21 25.65 -20.43
C ALA A 166 -24.51 24.60 -19.33
N GLY A 167 -23.59 24.37 -18.38
CA GLY A 167 -23.85 23.44 -17.28
C GLY A 167 -24.87 23.99 -16.28
N VAL A 168 -25.89 23.20 -15.95
CA VAL A 168 -27.01 23.62 -15.09
C VAL A 168 -27.14 22.79 -13.81
N VAL A 169 -26.67 21.54 -13.83
CA VAL A 169 -26.82 20.63 -12.68
C VAL A 169 -26.05 21.09 -11.44
N PRO A 170 -24.81 21.63 -11.54
CA PRO A 170 -24.14 22.18 -10.36
C PRO A 170 -24.92 23.31 -9.67
N VAL A 171 -25.79 24.03 -10.38
CA VAL A 171 -26.60 25.14 -9.82
C VAL A 171 -27.67 24.56 -8.88
N TRP A 172 -28.40 23.54 -9.34
CA TRP A 172 -29.42 22.87 -8.52
C TRP A 172 -28.78 22.00 -7.41
N LEU A 173 -27.75 21.21 -7.75
CA LEU A 173 -27.10 20.25 -6.85
C LEU A 173 -26.52 20.91 -5.60
N ASN A 174 -25.96 22.12 -5.76
CA ASN A 174 -25.35 22.87 -4.67
C ASN A 174 -26.30 23.89 -4.01
N GLY A 175 -27.53 24.02 -4.52
CA GLY A 175 -28.57 24.89 -3.98
C GLY A 175 -29.50 24.16 -3.00
N ALA A 176 -30.73 24.68 -2.88
CA ALA A 176 -31.77 24.14 -1.99
C ALA A 176 -32.47 22.86 -2.51
N ARG A 177 -32.13 22.43 -3.75
CA ARG A 177 -32.70 21.25 -4.43
C ARG A 177 -34.25 21.20 -4.46
N PRO A 178 -34.95 22.26 -4.90
CA PRO A 178 -36.41 22.24 -5.04
C PRO A 178 -36.88 21.21 -6.08
N ASP A 179 -38.13 20.77 -5.95
CA ASP A 179 -38.79 19.77 -6.80
C ASP A 179 -39.33 20.41 -8.09
N PHE A 180 -38.73 20.02 -9.22
CA PHE A 180 -39.22 20.30 -10.58
C PHE A 180 -39.42 18.99 -11.38
N VAL A 181 -39.70 17.89 -10.67
CA VAL A 181 -40.00 16.58 -11.27
C VAL A 181 -41.49 16.32 -11.25
N ASN A 182 -42.18 16.72 -10.16
CA ASN A 182 -43.63 16.61 -10.03
C ASN A 182 -44.41 17.77 -10.66
N ASN A 183 -43.70 18.81 -11.13
CA ASN A 183 -44.25 19.95 -11.84
C ASN A 183 -43.36 20.25 -13.05
N ASP A 184 -43.93 20.94 -14.04
CA ASP A 184 -43.24 21.36 -15.26
C ASP A 184 -43.53 22.85 -15.49
N PRO A 185 -42.86 23.74 -14.75
CA PRO A 185 -42.96 25.17 -15.00
C PRO A 185 -42.36 25.49 -16.37
N ASP A 186 -42.93 26.48 -17.05
CA ASP A 186 -42.27 27.10 -18.21
C ASP A 186 -40.97 27.76 -17.74
N ASP A 187 -39.84 27.33 -18.30
CA ASP A 187 -38.52 27.91 -18.06
C ASP A 187 -37.58 27.64 -19.24
N ASN A 188 -36.99 28.73 -19.74
CA ASN A 188 -36.01 28.74 -20.83
C ASN A 188 -34.62 29.22 -20.37
N ARG A 189 -34.38 29.26 -19.05
CA ARG A 189 -33.13 29.79 -18.49
C ARG A 189 -32.22 28.67 -18.00
N PRO A 190 -30.89 28.83 -18.14
CA PRO A 190 -29.93 27.93 -17.51
C PRO A 190 -29.86 28.23 -16.00
N ASP A 191 -30.72 27.59 -15.21
CA ASP A 191 -30.87 27.86 -13.78
C ASP A 191 -31.17 26.59 -12.95
N ILE A 192 -31.77 26.76 -11.76
CA ILE A 192 -32.10 25.65 -10.85
C ILE A 192 -33.19 24.72 -11.40
N VAL A 193 -34.09 25.23 -12.25
CA VAL A 193 -35.20 24.47 -12.83
C VAL A 193 -34.64 23.49 -13.85
N THR A 194 -33.97 24.00 -14.88
CA THR A 194 -33.29 23.18 -15.89
C THR A 194 -32.19 22.29 -15.28
N GLY A 195 -31.57 22.71 -14.17
CA GLY A 195 -30.65 21.88 -13.40
C GLY A 195 -31.30 20.62 -12.80
N CYS A 196 -32.52 20.74 -12.26
CA CYS A 196 -33.26 19.59 -11.71
C CYS A 196 -33.74 18.65 -12.82
N THR A 197 -34.38 19.20 -13.86
CA THR A 197 -35.01 18.41 -14.92
C THR A 197 -33.96 17.65 -15.73
N THR A 198 -32.86 18.31 -16.09
CA THR A 198 -31.73 17.67 -16.78
C THR A 198 -31.14 16.53 -15.94
N LEU A 199 -30.90 16.76 -14.65
CA LEU A 199 -30.31 15.73 -13.77
C LEU A 199 -31.25 14.52 -13.58
N PHE A 200 -32.56 14.75 -13.51
CA PHE A 200 -33.54 13.66 -13.41
C PHE A 200 -33.55 12.79 -14.67
N ILE A 201 -33.36 13.37 -15.86
CA ILE A 201 -33.23 12.59 -17.11
C ILE A 201 -31.94 11.75 -17.09
N TYR A 202 -30.83 12.30 -16.57
CA TYR A 202 -29.62 11.51 -16.32
C TYR A 202 -29.84 10.39 -15.29
N TYR A 203 -30.70 10.59 -14.28
CA TYR A 203 -31.10 9.52 -13.37
C TYR A 203 -31.83 8.39 -14.11
N LEU A 204 -32.81 8.70 -14.97
CA LEU A 204 -33.48 7.69 -15.80
C LEU A 204 -32.49 6.94 -16.71
N PHE A 205 -31.60 7.67 -17.37
CA PHE A 205 -30.67 7.11 -18.35
C PHE A 205 -29.50 6.35 -17.69
N ASN A 206 -28.70 7.02 -16.86
CA ASN A 206 -27.46 6.45 -16.33
C ASN A 206 -27.64 5.64 -15.04
N GLN A 207 -28.62 5.99 -14.19
CA GLN A 207 -28.82 5.28 -12.92
C GLN A 207 -29.81 4.11 -13.06
N LEU A 208 -30.89 4.29 -13.82
CA LEU A 208 -31.91 3.26 -14.05
C LEU A 208 -31.74 2.50 -15.37
N ASN A 209 -30.78 2.93 -16.20
CA ASN A 209 -30.37 2.22 -17.42
C ASN A 209 -31.48 2.12 -18.49
N PHE A 210 -32.38 3.11 -18.56
CA PHE A 210 -33.32 3.23 -19.67
C PHE A 210 -32.63 3.80 -20.92
N SER A 211 -33.02 3.33 -22.10
CA SER A 211 -32.51 3.87 -23.36
C SER A 211 -33.13 5.24 -23.68
N ILE A 212 -32.46 6.02 -24.53
CA ILE A 212 -32.98 7.30 -25.04
C ILE A 212 -34.38 7.14 -25.64
N GLN A 213 -34.59 6.10 -26.45
CA GLN A 213 -35.89 5.83 -27.08
C GLN A 213 -36.97 5.46 -26.07
N GLN A 214 -36.63 4.72 -25.02
CA GLN A 214 -37.59 4.40 -23.95
C GLN A 214 -38.03 5.69 -23.25
N ILE A 215 -37.09 6.56 -22.90
CA ILE A 215 -37.37 7.85 -22.24
C ILE A 215 -38.26 8.73 -23.14
N ILE A 216 -37.90 8.92 -24.41
CA ILE A 216 -38.69 9.70 -25.37
C ILE A 216 -40.12 9.15 -25.50
N ASN A 217 -40.28 7.84 -25.60
CA ASN A 217 -41.61 7.24 -25.78
C ASN A 217 -42.48 7.29 -24.53
N ALA A 218 -41.88 7.46 -23.34
CA ALA A 218 -42.57 7.51 -22.06
C ALA A 218 -43.12 8.90 -21.68
N GLY A 219 -43.17 9.85 -22.62
CA GLY A 219 -43.66 11.22 -22.41
C GLY A 219 -44.96 11.29 -21.57
N ALA A 220 -45.01 12.30 -20.71
CA ALA A 220 -46.10 12.56 -19.77
C ALA A 220 -46.13 14.06 -19.44
N SER A 221 -47.15 14.55 -18.72
CA SER A 221 -47.29 15.96 -18.35
C SER A 221 -46.23 16.49 -17.34
N ASN A 222 -45.35 15.62 -16.83
CA ASN A 222 -44.19 15.97 -16.02
C ASN A 222 -43.23 14.76 -15.95
N LEU A 223 -42.02 14.98 -15.41
CA LEU A 223 -41.00 13.93 -15.30
C LEU A 223 -41.38 12.79 -14.33
N ALA A 224 -42.21 13.04 -13.32
CA ALA A 224 -42.75 11.98 -12.46
C ALA A 224 -43.65 11.01 -13.25
N GLY A 225 -44.46 11.53 -14.18
CA GLY A 225 -45.25 10.72 -15.11
C GLY A 225 -44.37 9.94 -16.09
N VAL A 226 -43.28 10.54 -16.59
CA VAL A 226 -42.29 9.83 -17.43
C VAL A 226 -41.68 8.66 -16.68
N TYR A 227 -41.26 8.89 -15.43
CA TYR A 227 -40.76 7.84 -14.55
C TYR A 227 -41.81 6.74 -14.31
N GLN A 228 -43.08 7.11 -14.09
CA GLN A 228 -44.17 6.15 -13.89
C GLN A 228 -44.42 5.31 -15.15
N ASN A 229 -44.39 5.91 -16.34
CA ASN A 229 -44.53 5.18 -17.61
C ASN A 229 -43.38 4.19 -17.83
N LEU A 230 -42.16 4.53 -17.41
CA LEU A 230 -40.98 3.66 -17.54
C LEU A 230 -40.93 2.53 -16.51
N THR A 231 -41.31 2.81 -15.27
CA THR A 231 -41.07 1.92 -14.11
C THR A 231 -42.34 1.26 -13.56
N GLY A 232 -43.50 1.80 -13.88
CA GLY A 232 -44.78 1.48 -13.23
C GLY A 232 -44.94 2.06 -11.82
N GLN A 233 -43.99 2.86 -11.32
CA GLN A 233 -43.98 3.39 -9.95
C GLN A 233 -44.32 4.88 -9.93
N PRO A 234 -45.18 5.37 -9.02
CA PRO A 234 -45.60 6.77 -8.98
C PRO A 234 -44.60 7.71 -8.26
N ALA A 235 -43.58 7.17 -7.60
CA ALA A 235 -42.72 7.91 -6.66
C ALA A 235 -41.36 8.32 -7.25
N GLY A 236 -41.36 8.94 -8.44
CA GLY A 236 -40.14 9.33 -9.15
C GLY A 236 -39.28 10.33 -8.37
N TRP A 237 -39.88 11.42 -7.88
CA TRP A 237 -39.16 12.44 -7.11
C TRP A 237 -38.53 11.90 -5.83
N ALA A 238 -39.30 11.18 -5.01
CA ALA A 238 -38.83 10.64 -3.73
C ALA A 238 -37.61 9.71 -3.94
N SER A 239 -37.70 8.80 -4.90
CA SER A 239 -36.61 7.87 -5.23
C SER A 239 -35.34 8.60 -5.70
N PHE A 240 -35.51 9.65 -6.50
CA PHE A 240 -34.41 10.46 -7.00
C PHE A 240 -33.75 11.30 -5.89
N ILE A 241 -34.53 12.09 -5.15
CA ILE A 241 -33.98 13.03 -4.18
C ILE A 241 -33.36 12.30 -2.98
N ASP A 242 -33.93 11.17 -2.55
CA ASP A 242 -33.35 10.33 -1.49
C ASP A 242 -31.99 9.78 -1.91
N LEU A 243 -31.85 9.36 -3.17
CA LEU A 243 -30.58 8.90 -3.72
C LEU A 243 -29.56 10.04 -3.75
N VAL A 244 -29.92 11.19 -4.32
CA VAL A 244 -29.03 12.37 -4.42
C VAL A 244 -28.58 12.82 -3.03
N ASN A 245 -29.49 12.94 -2.06
CA ASN A 245 -29.15 13.39 -0.71
C ASN A 245 -28.30 12.38 0.07
N ARG A 246 -28.48 11.07 -0.19
CA ARG A 246 -27.68 10.01 0.44
C ARG A 246 -26.23 10.01 -0.06
N TYR A 247 -26.02 10.16 -1.36
CA TYR A 247 -24.68 10.09 -1.96
C TYR A 247 -23.97 11.45 -2.04
N TYR A 248 -24.72 12.54 -2.10
CA TYR A 248 -24.21 13.92 -2.17
C TYR A 248 -24.88 14.81 -1.10
N PRO A 249 -24.70 14.53 0.20
CA PRO A 249 -25.35 15.30 1.25
C PRO A 249 -24.91 16.79 1.22
N PRO A 250 -25.83 17.75 1.48
CA PRO A 250 -25.51 19.18 1.42
C PRO A 250 -24.37 19.63 2.35
N ALA A 251 -24.09 18.88 3.41
CA ALA A 251 -23.00 19.17 4.37
C ALA A 251 -21.59 19.18 3.74
N PHE A 252 -21.40 18.55 2.57
CA PHE A 252 -20.13 18.59 1.83
C PHE A 252 -20.22 19.38 0.52
N SER A 253 -21.29 20.17 0.32
CA SER A 253 -21.37 21.13 -0.77
C SER A 253 -20.23 22.17 -0.65
N PRO A 254 -19.65 22.66 -1.77
CA PRO A 254 -20.05 22.42 -3.16
C PRO A 254 -19.45 21.15 -3.79
N TYR A 255 -20.26 20.49 -4.62
CA TYR A 255 -19.89 19.43 -5.55
C TYR A 255 -19.64 20.00 -6.94
N THR A 256 -18.62 19.49 -7.63
CA THR A 256 -18.23 19.91 -8.98
C THR A 256 -18.17 18.70 -9.92
N PRO A 257 -19.32 18.15 -10.33
CA PRO A 257 -19.34 17.01 -11.25
C PRO A 257 -18.69 17.32 -12.59
N LYS A 258 -18.27 16.27 -13.31
CA LYS A 258 -17.75 16.41 -14.68
C LYS A 258 -18.93 16.61 -15.66
N GLY A 259 -19.45 17.84 -15.71
CA GLY A 259 -20.63 18.21 -16.50
C GLY A 259 -21.93 18.09 -15.71
N ASP A 260 -23.01 17.74 -16.41
CA ASP A 260 -24.36 17.73 -15.85
C ASP A 260 -24.82 16.35 -15.34
N ASN A 261 -23.89 15.41 -15.14
CA ASN A 261 -24.21 14.05 -14.74
C ASN A 261 -23.46 13.64 -13.46
N ILE A 262 -24.22 13.13 -12.47
CA ILE A 262 -23.69 12.53 -11.23
C ILE A 262 -23.95 11.02 -11.15
N PHE A 263 -24.50 10.42 -12.20
CA PHE A 263 -24.94 9.04 -12.26
C PHE A 263 -24.12 8.20 -13.25
N PRO A 264 -23.98 6.89 -13.02
CA PRO A 264 -24.46 6.17 -11.83
C PRO A 264 -23.64 6.56 -10.58
N VAL A 265 -24.30 6.56 -9.41
CA VAL A 265 -23.60 6.81 -8.14
C VAL A 265 -22.60 5.68 -7.87
N SER A 266 -21.55 5.97 -7.10
CA SER A 266 -20.51 4.99 -6.74
C SER A 266 -20.70 4.53 -5.30
N ASP A 267 -20.49 3.25 -5.01
CA ASP A 267 -20.61 2.71 -3.66
C ASP A 267 -19.25 2.54 -3.00
N LEU A 268 -19.21 2.70 -1.67
CA LEU A 268 -18.03 2.41 -0.87
C LEU A 268 -17.66 0.92 -1.04
N ASN A 269 -16.45 0.64 -1.52
CA ASN A 269 -16.02 -0.70 -1.88
C ASN A 269 -15.15 -1.34 -0.80
N ALA A 270 -14.02 -0.70 -0.46
CA ALA A 270 -13.05 -1.25 0.49
C ALA A 270 -12.26 -0.17 1.25
N PHE A 271 -11.83 -0.52 2.46
CA PHE A 271 -10.96 0.26 3.33
C PHE A 271 -9.88 -0.65 3.91
N PHE A 272 -8.60 -0.27 3.78
CA PHE A 272 -7.47 -1.17 4.04
C PHE A 272 -6.53 -0.68 5.16
N PRO A 273 -7.00 -0.42 6.39
CA PRO A 273 -6.10 0.02 7.45
C PRO A 273 -4.97 -0.99 7.72
N PRO A 274 -3.78 -0.53 8.16
CA PRO A 274 -2.68 -1.40 8.50
C PRO A 274 -3.04 -2.29 9.68
N ASN A 275 -2.59 -3.54 9.62
CA ASN A 275 -2.81 -4.51 10.69
C ASN A 275 -1.67 -5.55 10.67
N PRO A 276 -0.68 -5.46 11.58
CA PRO A 276 -0.55 -4.51 12.70
C PRO A 276 0.09 -3.16 12.31
N ILE A 277 0.02 -2.18 13.22
CA ILE A 277 0.79 -0.92 13.21
C ILE A 277 1.54 -0.72 14.53
N THR A 278 2.80 -0.31 14.47
CA THR A 278 3.60 -0.02 15.68
C THR A 278 3.16 1.28 16.34
N CYS A 279 2.99 1.31 17.66
CA CYS A 279 2.59 2.52 18.38
C CYS A 279 3.57 3.70 18.15
N GLY A 280 3.02 4.90 17.97
CA GLY A 280 3.79 6.11 17.69
C GLY A 280 4.08 6.35 16.21
N TYR A 281 3.80 5.38 15.35
CA TYR A 281 4.01 5.49 13.90
C TYR A 281 2.70 5.72 13.16
N GLY A 282 2.81 6.25 11.94
CA GLY A 282 1.71 6.37 11.00
C GLY A 282 2.01 5.68 9.68
N GLN A 283 0.95 5.27 8.98
CA GLN A 283 1.03 4.62 7.69
C GLN A 283 -0.08 5.14 6.78
N THR A 284 0.26 5.37 5.51
CA THR A 284 -0.72 5.71 4.48
C THR A 284 -1.25 4.43 3.83
N THR A 285 -2.57 4.35 3.74
CA THR A 285 -3.32 3.29 3.05
C THR A 285 -4.32 3.90 2.07
N LEU A 286 -5.23 3.10 1.52
CA LEU A 286 -6.26 3.51 0.58
C LEU A 286 -7.67 3.21 1.09
N ILE A 287 -8.59 4.07 0.65
CA ILE A 287 -10.01 3.81 0.63
C ILE A 287 -10.50 3.83 -0.82
N SER A 288 -11.46 2.99 -1.17
CA SER A 288 -11.91 2.82 -2.56
C SER A 288 -13.43 2.75 -2.70
N ILE A 289 -13.88 3.12 -3.88
CA ILE A 289 -15.25 2.97 -4.39
C ILE A 289 -15.26 2.02 -5.59
N ASP A 290 -16.44 1.53 -5.95
CA ASP A 290 -16.61 0.46 -6.94
C ASP A 290 -16.53 0.92 -8.41
N ARG A 291 -16.60 2.23 -8.66
CA ARG A 291 -16.50 2.85 -9.99
C ARG A 291 -16.00 4.30 -9.89
N PRO A 292 -15.55 4.91 -10.99
CA PRO A 292 -15.11 6.30 -10.99
C PRO A 292 -16.18 7.26 -10.46
N ALA A 293 -15.78 8.17 -9.58
CA ALA A 293 -16.67 9.15 -8.97
C ALA A 293 -17.18 10.17 -10.00
N MET A 294 -18.50 10.31 -10.15
CA MET A 294 -19.10 11.29 -11.07
C MET A 294 -19.13 12.72 -10.51
N ALA A 295 -19.11 12.83 -9.18
CA ALA A 295 -18.81 14.04 -8.40
C ALA A 295 -17.96 13.63 -7.19
N GLN A 296 -17.45 14.58 -6.39
CA GLN A 296 -16.64 14.25 -5.20
C GLN A 296 -17.38 13.26 -4.28
N VAL A 297 -16.67 12.22 -3.83
CA VAL A 297 -17.16 11.27 -2.82
C VAL A 297 -16.47 11.56 -1.49
N ASN A 298 -17.23 12.00 -0.50
CA ASN A 298 -16.72 12.35 0.83
C ASN A 298 -17.01 11.22 1.81
N VAL A 299 -15.98 10.44 2.15
CA VAL A 299 -16.08 9.32 3.10
C VAL A 299 -15.73 9.79 4.49
N VAL A 300 -16.63 9.59 5.44
CA VAL A 300 -16.40 9.91 6.86
C VAL A 300 -15.66 8.76 7.53
N LEU A 301 -14.60 9.06 8.27
CA LEU A 301 -13.84 8.06 9.02
C LEU A 301 -13.91 8.31 10.52
N THR A 302 -14.06 7.25 11.29
CA THR A 302 -14.01 7.30 12.77
C THR A 302 -13.15 6.18 13.34
N SER A 303 -12.72 6.37 14.58
CA SER A 303 -11.95 5.40 15.36
C SER A 303 -12.66 5.19 16.69
N ASP A 304 -12.81 3.95 17.13
CA ASP A 304 -13.35 3.62 18.45
C ASP A 304 -12.46 4.14 19.59
N ASN A 305 -11.17 4.39 19.31
CA ASN A 305 -10.23 4.97 20.27
C ASN A 305 -9.31 6.01 19.59
N PRO A 306 -9.79 7.25 19.39
CA PRO A 306 -9.02 8.31 18.74
C PRO A 306 -7.81 8.79 19.55
N GLY A 307 -7.75 8.47 20.84
CA GLY A 307 -6.57 8.74 21.68
C GLY A 307 -5.39 7.83 21.34
N LEU A 308 -5.65 6.63 20.81
CA LEU A 308 -4.63 5.67 20.42
C LEU A 308 -4.41 5.58 18.91
N VAL A 309 -5.48 5.55 18.12
CA VAL A 309 -5.44 5.45 16.65
C VAL A 309 -6.21 6.61 16.03
N GLN A 310 -5.50 7.50 15.32
CA GLN A 310 -6.07 8.66 14.66
C GLN A 310 -6.31 8.40 13.17
N VAL A 311 -7.46 8.84 12.69
CA VAL A 311 -7.84 8.89 11.27
C VAL A 311 -8.28 10.32 10.93
N PRO A 312 -8.12 10.78 9.67
CA PRO A 312 -8.72 12.04 9.25
C PRO A 312 -10.24 11.91 9.31
N GLY A 313 -10.97 12.91 9.85
CA GLY A 313 -12.42 12.81 10.01
C GLY A 313 -13.20 12.62 8.69
N THR A 314 -12.62 13.03 7.56
CA THR A 314 -13.19 12.83 6.22
C THR A 314 -12.06 12.70 5.19
N VAL A 315 -12.28 11.86 4.18
CA VAL A 315 -11.42 11.72 3.00
C VAL A 315 -12.26 11.88 1.74
N THR A 316 -11.78 12.71 0.82
CA THR A 316 -12.45 12.98 -0.46
C THR A 316 -11.79 12.18 -1.58
N ILE A 317 -12.57 11.36 -2.28
CA ILE A 317 -12.18 10.77 -3.56
C ILE A 317 -12.57 11.78 -4.66
N PRO A 318 -11.60 12.26 -5.47
CA PRO A 318 -11.86 13.26 -6.49
C PRO A 318 -12.67 12.70 -7.65
N VAL A 319 -13.28 13.59 -8.43
CA VAL A 319 -14.04 13.24 -9.64
C VAL A 319 -13.16 12.45 -10.62
N GLY A 320 -13.71 11.36 -11.17
CA GLY A 320 -13.02 10.40 -12.02
C GLY A 320 -12.10 9.43 -11.28
N GLY A 321 -11.84 9.64 -9.98
CA GLY A 321 -11.06 8.73 -9.15
C GLY A 321 -11.88 7.54 -8.64
N THR A 322 -11.20 6.46 -8.30
CA THR A 322 -11.78 5.25 -7.67
C THR A 322 -11.26 5.01 -6.25
N SER A 323 -10.28 5.80 -5.81
CA SER A 323 -9.66 5.67 -4.49
C SER A 323 -8.98 6.96 -4.04
N ALA A 324 -8.78 7.09 -2.73
CA ALA A 324 -8.00 8.16 -2.13
C ALA A 324 -7.07 7.62 -1.03
N PRO A 325 -5.91 8.25 -0.81
CA PRO A 325 -5.02 7.92 0.30
C PRO A 325 -5.62 8.33 1.65
N VAL A 326 -5.38 7.51 2.66
CA VAL A 326 -5.77 7.73 4.06
C VAL A 326 -4.54 7.52 4.93
N THR A 327 -4.13 8.53 5.70
CA THR A 327 -3.06 8.36 6.68
C THR A 327 -3.66 8.01 8.03
N ILE A 328 -3.23 6.87 8.59
CA ILE A 328 -3.61 6.40 9.91
C ILE A 328 -2.39 6.55 10.80
N SER A 329 -2.55 7.22 11.94
CA SER A 329 -1.47 7.44 12.90
C SER A 329 -1.80 6.79 14.23
N THR A 330 -0.77 6.47 15.01
CA THR A 330 -0.94 5.98 16.37
C THR A 330 -0.15 6.81 17.37
N THR A 331 -0.66 6.89 18.59
CA THR A 331 0.04 7.55 19.71
C THR A 331 1.12 6.64 20.26
N ALA A 332 2.30 7.21 20.55
CA ALA A 332 3.33 6.51 21.31
C ALA A 332 2.88 6.39 22.77
N ILE A 333 2.71 5.16 23.27
CA ILE A 333 2.28 4.88 24.65
C ILE A 333 3.35 4.09 25.39
N PRO A 334 3.42 4.17 26.74
CA PRO A 334 4.43 3.45 27.52
C PRO A 334 4.45 1.94 27.21
N ILE A 335 5.66 1.41 26.97
CA ILE A 335 5.93 0.00 26.62
C ILE A 335 6.65 -0.73 27.77
N PRO A 336 6.50 -2.05 27.93
CA PRO A 336 5.74 -2.97 27.06
C PRO A 336 4.24 -3.02 27.39
N PHE A 337 3.42 -3.30 26.38
CA PHE A 337 1.98 -3.58 26.53
C PHE A 337 1.57 -4.74 25.60
N ALA A 338 0.47 -5.44 25.92
CA ALA A 338 -0.09 -6.47 25.03
C ALA A 338 -0.82 -5.81 23.85
N PRO A 339 -0.78 -6.38 22.62
CA PRO A 339 -1.42 -5.77 21.45
C PRO A 339 -2.85 -5.30 21.70
N GLN A 340 -3.18 -4.11 21.19
CA GLN A 340 -4.50 -3.48 21.37
C GLN A 340 -5.22 -3.38 20.04
N ILE A 341 -6.46 -3.88 19.96
CA ILE A 341 -7.27 -3.82 18.74
C ILE A 341 -8.20 -2.61 18.82
N VAL A 342 -8.17 -1.75 17.80
CA VAL A 342 -9.09 -0.62 17.63
C VAL A 342 -9.83 -0.77 16.31
N ASN A 343 -11.17 -0.71 16.33
CA ASN A 343 -11.93 -0.70 15.09
C ASN A 343 -11.93 0.71 14.48
N LEU A 344 -11.74 0.74 13.17
CA LEU A 344 -11.85 1.92 12.34
C LEU A 344 -13.05 1.74 11.42
N HIS A 345 -13.82 2.83 11.24
CA HIS A 345 -15.03 2.82 10.45
C HIS A 345 -14.91 3.79 9.30
N ALA A 346 -15.29 3.36 8.11
CA ALA A 346 -15.45 4.19 6.94
C ALA A 346 -16.90 4.18 6.49
N SER A 347 -17.52 5.36 6.43
CA SER A 347 -18.96 5.51 6.19
C SER A 347 -19.23 6.45 5.02
N TYR A 348 -19.99 5.97 4.04
CA TYR A 348 -20.46 6.75 2.90
C TYR A 348 -21.80 6.20 2.39
N ALA A 349 -22.72 7.09 2.04
CA ALA A 349 -24.03 6.76 1.49
C ALA A 349 -24.83 5.69 2.29
N GLY A 350 -24.71 5.69 3.62
CA GLY A 350 -25.38 4.71 4.50
C GLY A 350 -24.69 3.35 4.60
N LYS A 351 -23.60 3.11 3.87
CA LYS A 351 -22.74 1.93 4.01
C LYS A 351 -21.58 2.24 4.93
N THR A 352 -21.33 1.36 5.90
CA THR A 352 -20.17 1.43 6.80
C THR A 352 -19.31 0.17 6.66
N ILE A 353 -18.02 0.36 6.38
CA ILE A 353 -17.01 -0.69 6.45
C ILE A 353 -16.29 -0.55 7.79
N THR A 354 -16.24 -1.63 8.57
CA THR A 354 -15.52 -1.69 9.85
C THR A 354 -14.34 -2.63 9.71
N VAL A 355 -13.14 -2.17 10.09
CA VAL A 355 -11.93 -2.96 10.03
C VAL A 355 -11.12 -2.79 11.32
N ALA A 356 -10.58 -3.89 11.83
CA ALA A 356 -9.72 -3.89 13.00
C ALA A 356 -8.29 -3.44 12.64
N CYS A 357 -7.74 -2.56 13.46
CA CYS A 357 -6.35 -2.12 13.44
C CYS A 357 -5.68 -2.59 14.75
N GLU A 358 -4.70 -3.48 14.66
CA GLU A 358 -3.93 -3.93 15.83
C GLU A 358 -2.73 -3.01 16.05
N VAL A 359 -2.67 -2.38 17.22
CA VAL A 359 -1.56 -1.55 17.67
C VAL A 359 -0.61 -2.41 18.51
N VAL A 360 0.66 -2.48 18.11
CA VAL A 360 1.69 -3.30 18.75
C VAL A 360 2.85 -2.43 19.26
N PRO A 361 3.52 -2.80 20.37
CA PRO A 361 4.79 -2.17 20.75
C PRO A 361 5.93 -2.65 19.84
N PRO A 362 7.07 -1.92 19.78
CA PRO A 362 8.31 -2.49 19.26
C PRO A 362 8.72 -3.75 20.03
N TYR A 363 9.30 -4.72 19.33
CA TYR A 363 9.70 -6.02 19.89
C TYR A 363 11.12 -6.39 19.45
N LEU A 364 11.75 -7.34 20.15
CA LEU A 364 13.10 -7.81 19.81
C LEU A 364 13.08 -8.60 18.50
N THR A 365 13.94 -8.22 17.56
CA THR A 365 14.15 -8.95 16.31
C THR A 365 15.47 -9.70 16.27
N GLY A 366 16.45 -9.30 17.09
CA GLY A 366 17.75 -9.95 17.07
C GLY A 366 18.65 -9.64 18.26
N LEU A 367 19.58 -10.58 18.48
CA LEU A 367 20.77 -10.44 19.29
C LEU A 367 21.93 -11.01 18.47
N THR A 368 22.98 -10.22 18.24
CA THR A 368 24.20 -10.66 17.55
C THR A 368 25.40 -10.48 18.44
N ILE A 369 26.43 -11.32 18.28
CA ILE A 369 27.68 -11.25 19.04
C ILE A 369 28.86 -11.24 18.08
N ALA A 370 29.76 -10.25 18.24
CA ALA A 370 30.96 -10.11 17.45
C ALA A 370 32.19 -9.78 18.32
N PRO A 371 33.29 -10.53 18.23
CA PRO A 371 33.40 -11.82 17.53
C PRO A 371 32.57 -12.93 18.22
N ALA A 372 32.06 -13.89 17.45
CA ALA A 372 31.27 -15.01 17.98
C ALA A 372 32.10 -16.09 18.69
N LYS A 373 33.44 -15.99 18.60
CA LYS A 373 34.40 -16.82 19.33
C LYS A 373 35.50 -15.93 19.90
N VAL A 374 35.82 -16.14 21.17
CA VAL A 374 36.88 -15.43 21.90
C VAL A 374 37.73 -16.42 22.67
N THR A 375 38.93 -16.01 23.07
CA THR A 375 39.72 -16.73 24.07
C THR A 375 39.36 -16.20 25.46
N CYS A 376 39.36 -17.04 26.50
CA CYS A 376 39.06 -16.57 27.86
C CYS A 376 39.96 -15.40 28.29
N GLY A 377 39.35 -14.38 28.87
CA GLY A 377 39.97 -13.09 29.19
C GLY A 377 39.79 -12.02 28.09
N ASP A 378 39.41 -12.40 26.86
CA ASP A 378 39.08 -11.45 25.81
C ASP A 378 37.58 -11.08 25.88
N ASN A 379 37.22 -9.94 25.28
CA ASN A 379 35.85 -9.44 25.24
C ASN A 379 35.19 -9.67 23.89
N ALA A 380 33.86 -9.73 23.89
CA ALA A 380 33.03 -9.62 22.69
C ALA A 380 32.03 -8.46 22.83
N THR A 381 31.40 -8.07 21.73
CA THR A 381 30.31 -7.08 21.72
C THR A 381 29.02 -7.77 21.33
N GLY A 382 28.00 -7.66 22.20
CA GLY A 382 26.63 -8.01 21.88
C GLY A 382 25.89 -6.81 21.32
N THR A 383 25.00 -7.00 20.35
CA THR A 383 24.12 -5.96 19.81
C THR A 383 22.69 -6.47 19.81
N ILE A 384 21.79 -5.74 20.46
CA ILE A 384 20.35 -6.02 20.51
C ILE A 384 19.66 -5.13 19.48
N THR A 385 18.67 -5.68 18.76
CA THR A 385 17.90 -4.97 17.75
C THR A 385 16.40 -5.12 17.97
N LEU A 386 15.68 -4.01 17.83
CA LEU A 386 14.21 -3.92 17.84
C LEU A 386 13.65 -3.90 16.42
N SER A 387 12.38 -4.26 16.27
CA SER A 387 11.64 -4.14 15.01
C SER A 387 11.53 -2.70 14.52
N GLN A 388 11.38 -1.75 15.46
CA GLN A 388 11.41 -0.31 15.24
C GLN A 388 11.93 0.42 16.48
N PRO A 389 12.41 1.67 16.36
CA PRO A 389 12.69 2.51 17.53
C PRO A 389 11.48 2.68 18.45
N SER A 390 11.72 2.74 19.75
CA SER A 390 10.69 3.16 20.71
C SER A 390 10.56 4.67 20.75
N LEU A 391 9.34 5.19 20.54
CA LEU A 391 9.05 6.63 20.59
C LEU A 391 8.46 7.09 21.94
N SER A 392 8.05 6.16 22.81
CA SER A 392 7.44 6.49 24.11
C SER A 392 8.46 6.62 25.25
N GLY A 393 9.68 6.11 25.08
CA GLY A 393 10.70 6.06 26.12
C GLY A 393 11.77 4.98 25.90
N PRO A 394 12.73 4.84 26.82
CA PRO A 394 13.78 3.83 26.72
C PRO A 394 13.22 2.40 26.86
N VAL A 395 13.87 1.45 26.18
CA VAL A 395 13.58 0.01 26.28
C VAL A 395 14.63 -0.66 27.15
N VAL A 396 14.21 -1.23 28.27
CA VAL A 396 15.09 -1.98 29.18
C VAL A 396 14.96 -3.47 28.89
N VAL A 397 15.97 -4.04 28.26
CA VAL A 397 16.02 -5.47 27.89
C VAL A 397 16.69 -6.25 29.01
N THR A 398 16.05 -7.33 29.45
CA THR A 398 16.63 -8.25 30.43
C THR A 398 17.54 -9.24 29.72
N MET A 399 18.75 -9.43 30.26
CA MET A 399 19.71 -10.37 29.72
C MET A 399 19.84 -11.57 30.65
N LEU A 400 19.90 -12.76 30.05
CA LEU A 400 20.18 -14.01 30.73
C LEU A 400 21.35 -14.69 30.06
N ASN A 401 22.28 -15.21 30.85
CA ASN A 401 23.39 -16.00 30.35
C ASN A 401 23.43 -17.34 31.10
N GLY A 402 23.41 -18.44 30.35
CA GLY A 402 23.37 -19.79 30.90
C GLY A 402 24.73 -20.38 31.30
N SER A 403 25.82 -19.60 31.25
CA SER A 403 27.19 -20.11 31.41
C SER A 403 28.03 -19.20 32.32
N THR A 404 28.93 -19.78 33.11
CA THR A 404 29.90 -19.03 33.92
C THR A 404 31.12 -18.53 33.12
N PHE A 405 31.25 -18.94 31.85
CA PHE A 405 32.37 -18.57 30.98
C PHE A 405 32.20 -17.21 30.28
N ALA A 406 31.06 -16.56 30.46
CA ALA A 406 30.80 -15.20 29.98
C ALA A 406 30.05 -14.41 31.05
N ASN A 407 30.19 -13.09 31.04
CA ASN A 407 29.42 -12.18 31.86
C ASN A 407 28.77 -11.15 30.93
N VAL A 408 27.48 -10.92 31.14
CA VAL A 408 26.69 -9.90 30.46
C VAL A 408 26.05 -9.00 31.52
N PRO A 409 25.81 -7.70 31.23
CA PRO A 409 24.98 -6.86 32.10
C PRO A 409 23.62 -7.51 32.32
N ALA A 410 23.05 -7.42 33.52
CA ALA A 410 21.71 -7.97 33.80
C ALA A 410 20.62 -7.31 32.95
N THR A 411 20.81 -6.04 32.59
CA THR A 411 19.94 -5.31 31.67
C THR A 411 20.75 -4.47 30.68
N VAL A 412 20.18 -4.25 29.51
CA VAL A 412 20.68 -3.33 28.49
C VAL A 412 19.58 -2.35 28.13
N THR A 413 19.86 -1.05 28.24
CA THR A 413 18.90 0.01 27.94
C THR A 413 19.12 0.54 26.53
N ILE A 414 18.12 0.39 25.65
CA ILE A 414 18.07 1.03 24.34
C ILE A 414 17.42 2.42 24.52
N PRO A 415 18.12 3.52 24.21
CA PRO A 415 17.56 4.87 24.31
C PRO A 415 16.33 5.08 23.41
N PRO A 416 15.43 6.03 23.75
CA PRO A 416 14.31 6.39 22.89
C PRO A 416 14.80 6.86 21.52
N GLY A 417 14.04 6.57 20.46
CA GLY A 417 14.36 6.93 19.08
C GLY A 417 15.46 6.08 18.42
N VAL A 418 16.02 5.07 19.12
CA VAL A 418 17.05 4.18 18.59
C VAL A 418 16.52 2.73 18.51
N ALA A 419 16.85 2.02 17.42
CA ALA A 419 16.40 0.64 17.19
C ALA A 419 17.40 -0.42 17.64
N SER A 420 18.62 -0.04 18.07
CA SER A 420 19.66 -1.00 18.46
C SER A 420 20.60 -0.44 19.51
N GLN A 421 21.10 -1.30 20.37
CA GLN A 421 22.10 -0.96 21.39
C GLN A 421 23.14 -2.06 21.51
N SER A 422 24.41 -1.66 21.56
CA SER A 422 25.53 -2.56 21.83
C SER A 422 25.91 -2.56 23.31
N PHE A 423 26.39 -3.70 23.78
CA PHE A 423 26.90 -3.92 25.13
C PHE A 423 28.14 -4.82 25.09
N VAL A 424 28.98 -4.71 26.11
CA VAL A 424 30.21 -5.53 26.22
C VAL A 424 29.89 -6.85 26.91
N ILE A 425 30.42 -7.94 26.36
CA ILE A 425 30.42 -9.27 26.96
C ILE A 425 31.86 -9.53 27.41
N THR A 426 32.05 -9.79 28.69
CA THR A 426 33.38 -10.09 29.24
C THR A 426 33.51 -11.59 29.49
N THR A 427 34.71 -12.14 29.31
CA THR A 427 35.00 -13.54 29.68
C THR A 427 36.03 -13.57 30.80
N PRO A 428 35.84 -14.38 31.86
CA PRO A 428 36.84 -14.50 32.92
C PRO A 428 38.16 -15.02 32.36
N ASN A 429 39.28 -14.56 32.90
CA ASN A 429 40.57 -15.18 32.64
C ASN A 429 40.68 -16.48 33.46
N ILE A 430 40.78 -17.63 32.78
CA ILE A 430 40.80 -18.96 33.40
C ILE A 430 42.17 -19.61 33.14
N PRO A 431 43.04 -19.75 34.16
CA PRO A 431 44.42 -20.19 33.99
C PRO A 431 44.59 -21.73 33.94
N ILE A 432 43.54 -22.47 33.58
CA ILE A 432 43.54 -23.94 33.45
C ILE A 432 42.92 -24.35 32.11
N PRO A 433 43.34 -25.48 31.52
CA PRO A 433 42.77 -25.94 30.25
C PRO A 433 41.32 -26.42 30.40
N PHE A 434 40.48 -26.09 29.41
CA PHE A 434 39.10 -26.57 29.33
C PHE A 434 38.64 -26.70 27.87
N LYS A 435 37.63 -27.55 27.62
CA LYS A 435 36.99 -27.65 26.28
C LYS A 435 36.27 -26.36 25.96
N THR A 436 36.26 -25.94 24.68
CA THR A 436 35.54 -24.72 24.26
C THR A 436 34.14 -24.66 24.86
N ALA A 437 33.90 -23.66 25.69
CA ALA A 437 32.63 -23.47 26.36
C ALA A 437 31.63 -22.82 25.41
N ILE A 438 30.37 -23.24 25.52
CA ILE A 438 29.24 -22.70 24.75
C ILE A 438 28.43 -21.82 25.69
N CYS A 439 28.43 -20.52 25.46
CA CYS A 439 27.67 -19.55 26.24
C CYS A 439 26.42 -19.14 25.45
N SER A 440 25.27 -19.69 25.82
CA SER A 440 23.98 -19.24 25.29
C SER A 440 23.50 -18.00 26.04
N ILE A 441 23.45 -16.88 25.33
CA ILE A 441 23.00 -15.58 25.84
C ILE A 441 21.63 -15.30 25.26
N TYR A 442 20.71 -14.90 26.13
CA TYR A 442 19.33 -14.57 25.81
C TYR A 442 19.06 -13.12 26.18
N ALA A 443 18.28 -12.45 25.33
CA ALA A 443 17.70 -11.15 25.57
C ALA A 443 16.18 -11.32 25.60
N THR A 444 15.51 -10.77 26.62
CA THR A 444 14.05 -10.82 26.76
C THR A 444 13.47 -9.44 27.00
N TYR A 445 12.36 -9.14 26.32
CA TYR A 445 11.62 -7.90 26.47
C TYR A 445 10.13 -8.12 26.14
N GLY A 446 9.25 -7.86 27.11
CA GLY A 446 7.82 -8.20 26.98
C GLY A 446 7.62 -9.69 26.68
N SER A 447 6.89 -10.00 25.61
CA SER A 447 6.69 -11.36 25.09
C SER A 447 7.74 -11.79 24.05
N SER A 448 8.70 -10.93 23.71
CA SER A 448 9.74 -11.21 22.70
C SER A 448 11.05 -11.67 23.32
N SER A 449 11.78 -12.53 22.60
CA SER A 449 13.11 -12.98 23.00
C SER A 449 14.02 -13.17 21.79
N ALA A 450 15.31 -12.97 22.00
CA ALA A 450 16.36 -13.23 21.03
C ALA A 450 17.52 -13.96 21.72
N SER A 451 18.31 -14.73 20.97
CA SER A 451 19.45 -15.45 21.53
C SER A 451 20.64 -15.46 20.57
N ALA A 452 21.83 -15.57 21.15
CA ALA A 452 23.08 -15.75 20.43
C ALA A 452 24.03 -16.64 21.24
N VAL A 453 24.97 -17.26 20.53
CA VAL A 453 25.99 -18.12 21.13
C VAL A 453 27.34 -17.45 21.05
N LEU A 454 28.03 -17.38 22.19
CA LEU A 454 29.45 -17.05 22.27
C LEU A 454 30.25 -18.32 22.57
N LEU A 455 31.25 -18.60 21.75
CA LEU A 455 32.22 -19.68 22.01
C LEU A 455 33.43 -19.12 22.77
N VAL A 456 33.75 -19.71 23.91
CA VAL A 456 34.91 -19.30 24.72
C VAL A 456 35.95 -20.41 24.67
N ALA A 457 37.05 -20.16 23.97
CA ALA A 457 38.19 -21.08 23.90
C ALA A 457 39.10 -20.89 25.12
N SER A 458 39.71 -21.97 25.59
CA SER A 458 40.74 -21.87 26.61
C SER A 458 41.98 -21.19 26.06
N ARG A 459 42.58 -20.31 26.88
CA ARG A 459 43.91 -19.74 26.64
C ARG A 459 45.01 -20.78 26.86
N VAL A 460 44.74 -21.80 27.68
CA VAL A 460 45.70 -22.84 28.07
C VAL A 460 45.39 -24.12 27.31
N ILE A 461 46.37 -24.64 26.60
CA ILE A 461 46.30 -25.97 25.96
C ILE A 461 46.78 -27.01 26.97
N ALA A 462 46.04 -28.12 27.11
CA ALA A 462 46.46 -29.21 27.98
C ALA A 462 47.73 -29.87 27.41
N PRO A 463 48.78 -30.12 28.20
CA PRO A 463 49.97 -30.82 27.74
C PRO A 463 49.68 -32.32 27.61
N ILE A 464 49.11 -32.71 26.47
CA ILE A 464 48.83 -34.11 26.16
C ILE A 464 50.14 -34.76 25.72
N MET A 465 50.56 -35.83 26.40
CA MET A 465 51.78 -36.55 26.04
C MET A 465 51.52 -37.51 24.88
N SER A 466 52.39 -37.48 23.87
CA SER A 466 52.40 -38.42 22.75
C SER A 466 53.29 -39.64 23.01
N SER A 467 54.43 -39.46 23.68
CA SER A 467 55.32 -40.57 24.05
C SER A 467 56.26 -40.25 25.21
N LEU A 468 56.69 -41.29 25.92
CA LEU A 468 57.89 -41.29 26.78
C LEU A 468 58.87 -42.32 26.22
N THR A 469 60.11 -41.91 25.93
CA THR A 469 61.17 -42.81 25.45
C THR A 469 62.40 -42.70 26.35
N VAL A 470 63.20 -43.76 26.40
CA VAL A 470 64.44 -43.82 27.15
C VAL A 470 65.54 -44.30 26.20
N PHE A 471 66.65 -43.58 26.12
CA PHE A 471 67.79 -44.00 25.30
C PHE A 471 69.13 -43.59 25.94
N PRO A 472 70.09 -44.52 26.06
CA PRO A 472 69.97 -45.96 25.75
C PRO A 472 69.03 -46.68 26.73
N THR A 473 68.26 -47.68 26.25
CA THR A 473 67.33 -48.49 27.08
C THR A 473 68.06 -49.50 27.97
N THR A 474 69.37 -49.64 27.82
CA THR A 474 70.25 -50.46 28.66
C THR A 474 71.51 -49.68 28.96
N VAL A 475 71.89 -49.61 30.22
CA VAL A 475 73.09 -48.93 30.71
C VAL A 475 73.79 -49.78 31.76
N THR A 476 75.10 -49.60 31.92
CA THR A 476 75.83 -50.16 33.07
C THR A 476 75.67 -49.21 34.27
N ILE A 477 75.74 -49.74 35.49
CA ILE A 477 75.64 -48.91 36.69
C ILE A 477 76.71 -47.82 36.71
N GLY A 478 76.30 -46.60 37.07
CA GLY A 478 77.13 -45.40 37.01
C GLY A 478 77.04 -44.64 35.67
N GLU A 479 76.47 -45.25 34.62
CA GLU A 479 76.16 -44.54 33.37
C GLU A 479 74.79 -43.85 33.45
N ILE A 480 74.64 -42.80 32.63
CA ILE A 480 73.42 -42.00 32.52
C ILE A 480 72.63 -42.45 31.30
N SER A 481 71.33 -42.70 31.47
CA SER A 481 70.38 -42.78 30.35
C SER A 481 69.58 -41.49 30.22
N ARG A 482 68.96 -41.24 29.06
CA ARG A 482 68.15 -40.03 28.84
C ARG A 482 66.69 -40.38 28.59
N GLY A 483 65.80 -39.81 29.40
CA GLY A 483 64.37 -39.86 29.18
C GLY A 483 63.92 -38.68 28.32
N THR A 484 63.07 -38.94 27.33
CA THR A 484 62.48 -37.90 26.46
C THR A 484 60.95 -38.00 26.51
N VAL A 485 60.32 -36.95 27.02
CA VAL A 485 58.86 -36.75 26.96
C VAL A 485 58.54 -35.94 25.72
N THR A 486 57.59 -36.40 24.92
CA THR A 486 57.06 -35.66 23.77
C THR A 486 55.58 -35.37 23.99
N LEU A 487 55.17 -34.14 23.72
CA LEU A 487 53.78 -33.69 23.69
C LEU A 487 53.21 -33.89 22.28
N VAL A 488 51.89 -34.06 22.18
CA VAL A 488 51.18 -34.13 20.89
C VAL A 488 51.35 -32.81 20.12
N GLU A 489 51.31 -31.69 20.83
CA GLU A 489 51.52 -30.35 20.28
C GLU A 489 52.25 -29.45 21.28
N ALA A 490 52.83 -28.36 20.78
CA ALA A 490 53.50 -27.38 21.62
C ALA A 490 52.46 -26.61 22.44
N VAL A 491 52.71 -26.41 23.73
CA VAL A 491 51.82 -25.66 24.62
C VAL A 491 52.29 -24.20 24.79
N PRO A 492 51.37 -23.24 24.99
CA PRO A 492 51.70 -21.81 25.10
C PRO A 492 52.22 -21.40 26.49
N MET A 493 52.21 -22.30 27.48
CA MET A 493 52.71 -22.08 28.84
C MET A 493 53.62 -23.25 29.25
N PRO A 494 54.52 -23.08 30.25
CA PRO A 494 55.40 -24.17 30.67
C PRO A 494 54.61 -25.39 31.15
N ALA A 495 54.89 -26.57 30.57
CA ALA A 495 54.28 -27.82 31.01
C ALA A 495 55.19 -28.54 32.00
N VAL A 496 54.74 -28.66 33.25
CA VAL A 496 55.42 -29.42 34.30
C VAL A 496 54.95 -30.86 34.27
N ILE A 497 55.86 -31.79 34.01
CA ILE A 497 55.59 -33.23 33.98
C ILE A 497 56.30 -33.86 35.17
N ALA A 498 55.52 -34.43 36.10
CA ALA A 498 56.08 -35.20 37.21
C ALA A 498 56.76 -36.48 36.68
N LEU A 499 57.90 -36.84 37.25
CA LEU A 499 58.65 -38.02 36.85
C LEU A 499 58.97 -38.90 38.06
N GLU A 500 58.95 -40.21 37.86
CA GLU A 500 59.32 -41.17 38.88
C GLU A 500 60.05 -42.37 38.25
N ALA A 501 61.08 -42.86 38.94
CA ALA A 501 61.74 -44.13 38.64
C ALA A 501 61.33 -45.14 39.70
N MET A 502 60.87 -46.32 39.29
CA MET A 502 60.37 -47.36 40.20
C MET A 502 60.95 -48.74 39.86
N ASP A 503 61.22 -49.52 40.89
CA ASP A 503 61.54 -50.95 40.73
C ASP A 503 60.22 -51.69 40.42
N PRO A 504 60.17 -52.58 39.42
CA PRO A 504 58.94 -53.24 38.99
C PRO A 504 58.50 -54.23 40.06
N THR A 505 57.56 -53.84 40.92
CA THR A 505 57.02 -54.72 41.95
C THR A 505 55.85 -55.60 41.46
N VAL A 506 55.25 -55.31 40.29
CA VAL A 506 54.25 -56.20 39.64
C VAL A 506 54.17 -55.98 38.11
N GLY A 507 53.78 -57.02 37.37
CA GLY A 507 53.60 -57.05 35.91
C GLY A 507 52.63 -56.00 35.33
N PRO A 508 52.56 -55.85 34.00
CA PRO A 508 51.78 -54.80 33.34
C PRO A 508 50.29 -54.89 33.69
N GLY A 509 49.77 -53.88 34.42
CA GLY A 509 48.36 -53.77 34.82
C GLY A 509 48.05 -53.57 36.32
N GLY A 510 49.06 -53.52 37.20
CA GLY A 510 48.86 -53.26 38.63
C GLY A 510 48.38 -51.84 38.99
N PRO A 511 47.79 -51.63 40.19
CA PRO A 511 47.29 -50.33 40.65
C PRO A 511 48.40 -49.26 40.75
N LEU A 512 47.99 -47.98 40.74
CA LEU A 512 48.88 -46.82 40.88
C LEU A 512 49.83 -46.97 42.09
N PRO A 513 51.11 -46.58 41.99
CA PRO A 513 52.07 -46.75 43.07
C PRO A 513 51.69 -45.94 44.32
N LEU A 514 51.86 -46.55 45.50
CA LEU A 514 51.82 -45.86 46.80
C LEU A 514 53.19 -45.19 47.07
N PRO A 515 53.25 -44.14 47.94
CA PRO A 515 54.50 -43.52 48.36
C PRO A 515 55.44 -44.57 48.98
N GLY A 516 56.63 -44.76 48.39
CA GLY A 516 57.63 -45.76 48.83
C GLY A 516 58.12 -46.74 47.76
N SER A 517 57.67 -46.61 46.50
CA SER A 517 58.04 -47.49 45.38
C SER A 517 59.23 -46.99 44.54
N ALA A 518 59.96 -45.99 45.04
CA ALA A 518 61.09 -45.38 44.33
C ALA A 518 62.19 -46.41 44.07
N SER A 519 62.78 -46.37 42.87
CA SER A 519 63.85 -47.30 42.50
C SER A 519 65.07 -47.12 43.39
N SER A 520 65.61 -48.24 43.85
CA SER A 520 66.84 -48.29 44.64
C SER A 520 68.11 -48.09 43.80
N ILE A 521 68.01 -48.18 42.47
CA ILE A 521 69.16 -48.23 41.55
C ILE A 521 69.14 -47.16 40.45
N ALA A 522 68.05 -46.39 40.32
CA ALA A 522 67.95 -45.30 39.37
C ALA A 522 67.17 -44.12 39.96
N SER A 523 67.62 -42.91 39.65
CA SER A 523 66.95 -41.67 40.04
C SER A 523 66.63 -40.80 38.82
N VAL A 524 65.52 -40.08 38.93
CA VAL A 524 65.08 -39.04 37.99
C VAL A 524 64.78 -37.77 38.78
N PRO A 525 64.84 -36.58 38.17
CA PRO A 525 64.32 -35.38 38.81
C PRO A 525 62.83 -35.55 39.11
N ALA A 526 62.32 -34.92 40.17
CA ALA A 526 60.90 -35.03 40.54
C ALA A 526 59.94 -34.54 39.45
N SER A 527 60.40 -33.63 38.59
CA SER A 527 59.66 -33.18 37.41
C SER A 527 60.61 -32.59 36.36
N ILE A 528 60.09 -32.43 35.13
CA ILE A 528 60.66 -31.57 34.11
C ILE A 528 59.67 -30.48 33.71
N THR A 529 60.21 -29.36 33.23
CA THR A 529 59.42 -28.29 32.63
C THR A 529 59.72 -28.25 31.13
N ILE A 530 58.71 -28.48 30.30
CA ILE A 530 58.78 -28.24 28.85
C ILE A 530 58.44 -26.76 28.62
N PRO A 531 59.37 -25.94 28.08
CA PRO A 531 59.13 -24.52 27.87
C PRO A 531 58.00 -24.25 26.86
N PRO A 532 57.36 -23.07 26.92
CA PRO A 532 56.37 -22.66 25.92
C PRO A 532 56.88 -22.83 24.48
N GLY A 533 56.02 -23.31 23.59
CA GLY A 533 56.35 -23.50 22.16
C GLY A 533 57.18 -24.76 21.86
N GLN A 534 57.61 -25.50 22.88
CA GLN A 534 58.33 -26.77 22.71
C GLN A 534 57.37 -27.96 22.87
N THR A 535 57.64 -29.03 22.12
CA THR A 535 56.96 -30.32 22.28
C THR A 535 57.79 -31.33 23.06
N VAL A 536 59.09 -31.07 23.27
CA VAL A 536 60.02 -32.07 23.80
C VAL A 536 60.65 -31.59 25.10
N GLY A 537 60.61 -32.45 26.11
CA GLY A 537 61.36 -32.31 27.36
C GLY A 537 62.31 -33.49 27.55
N ILE A 538 63.53 -33.21 27.99
CA ILE A 538 64.55 -34.24 28.21
C ILE A 538 65.01 -34.18 29.66
N PHE A 539 65.24 -35.34 30.27
CA PHE A 539 65.86 -35.48 31.58
C PHE A 539 66.91 -36.59 31.59
N ASN A 540 67.83 -36.48 32.55
CA ASN A 540 68.78 -37.53 32.83
C ASN A 540 68.16 -38.54 33.80
N ILE A 541 68.42 -39.81 33.52
CA ILE A 541 68.16 -40.93 34.43
C ILE A 541 69.54 -41.38 34.92
N THR A 542 69.80 -41.21 36.20
CA THR A 542 71.12 -41.52 36.78
C THR A 542 71.04 -42.85 37.51
N THR A 543 71.95 -43.76 37.19
CA THR A 543 72.01 -45.07 37.86
C THR A 543 73.01 -45.04 39.01
N HIS A 544 72.64 -45.65 40.12
CA HIS A 544 73.39 -45.62 41.38
C HIS A 544 73.24 -46.92 42.15
N GLY A 545 74.10 -47.12 43.15
CA GLY A 545 74.04 -48.26 44.07
C GLY A 545 75.19 -49.25 43.88
N ILE A 546 75.16 -50.32 44.67
CA ILE A 546 76.09 -51.46 44.58
C ILE A 546 75.21 -52.68 44.31
N VAL A 547 75.34 -53.24 43.12
CA VAL A 547 74.64 -54.45 42.66
C VAL A 547 75.68 -55.54 42.37
N SER A 548 75.28 -56.81 42.41
CA SER A 548 76.21 -57.94 42.23
C SER A 548 76.65 -58.03 40.76
N PRO A 549 77.96 -58.14 40.44
CA PRO A 549 78.41 -58.19 39.05
C PRO A 549 77.72 -59.29 38.23
N GLY A 550 77.23 -58.95 37.03
CA GLY A 550 76.54 -59.87 36.12
C GLY A 550 75.01 -59.96 36.27
N THR A 551 74.37 -59.09 37.06
CA THR A 551 72.89 -59.02 37.16
C THR A 551 72.28 -57.95 36.26
N HIS A 552 71.05 -58.21 35.79
CA HIS A 552 70.21 -57.26 35.05
C HIS A 552 69.05 -56.81 35.93
N HIS A 553 68.89 -55.50 36.10
CA HIS A 553 67.78 -54.92 36.85
C HIS A 553 66.90 -54.10 35.92
N PHE A 554 65.58 -54.25 36.06
CA PHE A 554 64.62 -53.46 35.31
C PHE A 554 64.14 -52.30 36.17
N VAL A 555 64.09 -51.10 35.59
CA VAL A 555 63.52 -49.89 36.18
C VAL A 555 62.41 -49.40 35.25
N ARG A 556 61.25 -49.06 35.80
CA ARG A 556 60.19 -48.39 35.06
C ARG A 556 60.28 -46.89 35.32
N ILE A 557 60.39 -46.11 34.25
CA ILE A 557 60.34 -44.65 34.27
C ILE A 557 58.91 -44.22 33.95
N VAL A 558 58.35 -43.34 34.76
CA VAL A 558 56.95 -42.90 34.69
C VAL A 558 56.92 -41.40 34.49
N ALA A 559 56.04 -40.94 33.60
CA ALA A 559 55.72 -39.53 33.41
C ALA A 559 54.25 -39.28 33.74
N GLY A 560 54.00 -38.48 34.77
CA GLY A 560 52.69 -38.18 35.41
C GLY A 560 51.79 -37.19 34.68
N GLY A 561 51.75 -37.22 33.34
CA GLY A 561 50.88 -36.36 32.51
C GLY A 561 49.59 -37.04 32.04
N ILE A 562 48.93 -36.46 31.03
CA ILE A 562 47.70 -37.01 30.43
C ILE A 562 48.01 -37.48 28.99
N PRO A 563 47.92 -38.79 28.66
CA PRO A 563 47.78 -39.90 29.59
C PRO A 563 49.09 -40.16 30.35
N LEU A 564 49.01 -40.94 31.43
CA LEU A 564 50.17 -41.43 32.15
C LEU A 564 51.03 -42.32 31.22
N MET A 565 52.32 -42.03 31.09
CA MET A 565 53.24 -42.74 30.18
C MET A 565 54.33 -43.48 30.93
N TYR A 566 54.81 -44.59 30.37
CA TYR A 566 55.83 -45.45 30.95
C TYR A 566 56.90 -45.82 29.93
N ALA A 567 58.15 -45.94 30.38
CA ALA A 567 59.25 -46.50 29.61
C ALA A 567 60.10 -47.42 30.49
N ALA A 568 60.76 -48.40 29.88
CA ALA A 568 61.62 -49.34 30.58
C ALA A 568 63.10 -48.97 30.41
N LEU A 569 63.86 -49.12 31.49
CA LEU A 569 65.32 -49.05 31.51
C LEU A 569 65.86 -50.35 32.09
N THR A 570 66.88 -50.94 31.46
CA THR A 570 67.63 -52.06 32.01
C THR A 570 68.97 -51.53 32.53
N VAL A 571 69.33 -51.87 33.77
CA VAL A 571 70.60 -51.49 34.41
C VAL A 571 71.41 -52.75 34.65
N ASN A 572 72.60 -52.80 34.05
CA ASN A 572 73.54 -53.91 34.17
C ASN A 572 74.55 -53.62 35.29
N ALA A 573 74.87 -54.64 36.07
CA ALA A 573 75.82 -54.62 37.19
C ALA A 573 77.20 -55.13 36.80
#